data_AF-A0A2G6E3U0-F1
#
_entry.id   AF-A0A2G6E3U0-F1
#
_cell.length_a   1.000
_cell.length_b   1.000
_cell.length_c   1.000
_cell.angle_alpha   90.00
_cell.angle_beta   90.00
_cell.angle_gamma   90.00
#
_symmetry.space_group_name_H-M   'P 1'
#
loop_
_entity.id
_entity.type
_entity.pdbx_description
1 polymer ?
#
loop_
_entity_poly.entity_id
_entity_poly.type
_entity_poly.pdbx_seq_one_letter_code
_entity_poly.pdbx_strand_id
1 'polypeptide(L)'
;MPTLFRALKFFLLFVLLVSLSYVTVMFLRGDDDFWWLVVRRKYTVETFLENLRQGNNSPKIEHKRMYALLKHLRPERLGNVSPSSPLPYDYAFFFKELVPTFFAPQESAGRGGIAADKNILESFRPAEDYVAKLLLLSGPDSQIIAGSRTLEGYPRRLEMTATYSSEFNFPSGLFVLDGELLNPVLQKWNGLAILDKHGRFYIKDLNALEYAFRRFDISHSYRDYLDFLELAQEEELSIFQTHLLIHNGRIAVSPDSRRRARRRAIVLDRSQTILIYDSFDWQASLYEMSELLKQRYDAVEAINLDMGPFGYAARYEDGRRKEIYLGKGRHVELSNILVFHYH
;
A
#
# COMPACT_ATOMS: atom_id res chain seq x y z
N MET A 1 -6.24 -1.98 69.71
CA MET A 1 -6.24 -0.90 68.70
C MET A 1 -4.92 -0.70 67.93
N PRO A 2 -3.70 -0.75 68.50
CA PRO A 2 -2.48 -0.42 67.74
C PRO A 2 -2.10 -1.45 66.65
N THR A 3 -2.54 -2.70 66.79
CA THR A 3 -2.34 -3.77 65.81
C THR A 3 -3.19 -3.59 64.54
N LEU A 4 -4.44 -3.18 64.68
CA LEU A 4 -5.34 -2.92 63.55
C LEU A 4 -4.84 -1.75 62.68
N PHE A 5 -4.32 -0.71 63.31
CA PHE A 5 -3.78 0.45 62.59
C PHE A 5 -2.48 0.11 61.83
N ARG A 6 -1.63 -0.76 62.37
CA ARG A 6 -0.45 -1.27 61.65
C ARG A 6 -0.87 -2.14 60.47
N ALA A 7 -1.82 -3.06 60.65
CA ALA A 7 -2.32 -3.90 59.57
C ALA A 7 -2.92 -3.06 58.42
N LEU A 8 -3.69 -2.01 58.74
CA LEU A 8 -4.24 -1.10 57.74
C LEU A 8 -3.15 -0.35 56.97
N LYS A 9 -2.10 0.12 57.65
CA LYS A 9 -0.95 0.77 56.99
C LYS A 9 -0.23 -0.17 56.03
N PHE A 10 0.02 -1.42 56.43
CA PHE A 10 0.64 -2.41 55.55
C PHE A 10 -0.24 -2.74 54.35
N PHE A 11 -1.55 -2.86 54.55
CA PHE A 11 -2.49 -3.08 53.46
C PHE A 11 -2.49 -1.91 52.46
N LEU A 12 -2.54 -0.67 52.93
CA LEU A 12 -2.48 0.51 52.06
C LEU A 12 -1.16 0.60 51.30
N LEU A 13 -0.03 0.32 51.97
CA LEU A 13 1.28 0.31 51.32
C LEU A 13 1.35 -0.77 50.23
N PHE A 14 0.79 -1.95 50.50
CA PHE A 14 0.73 -3.04 49.55
C PHE A 14 -0.12 -2.69 48.32
N VAL A 15 -1.31 -2.14 48.52
CA VAL A 15 -2.19 -1.68 47.42
C VAL A 15 -1.48 -0.62 46.57
N LEU A 16 -0.76 0.31 47.20
CA LEU A 16 -0.01 1.35 46.49
C LEU A 16 1.14 0.76 45.66
N LEU A 17 1.88 -0.20 46.21
CA LEU A 17 2.97 -0.90 45.52
C LEU A 17 2.48 -1.74 44.34
N VAL A 18 1.38 -2.47 44.51
CA VAL A 18 0.76 -3.23 43.41
C VAL A 18 0.26 -2.29 42.32
N SER A 19 -0.38 -1.19 42.69
CA SER A 19 -0.86 -0.18 41.75
C SER A 19 0.29 0.46 40.98
N LEU A 20 1.39 0.82 41.67
CA LEU A 20 2.56 1.40 41.03
C LEU A 20 3.21 0.42 40.07
N SER A 21 3.37 -0.84 40.50
CA SER A 21 3.94 -1.90 39.67
C SER A 21 3.10 -2.18 38.43
N TYR A 22 1.77 -2.19 38.58
CA TYR A 22 0.83 -2.32 37.46
C TYR A 22 0.98 -1.16 36.45
N VAL A 23 1.06 0.08 36.94
CA VAL A 23 1.27 1.26 36.10
C VAL A 23 2.63 1.19 35.38
N THR A 24 3.70 0.77 36.05
CA THR A 24 5.02 0.61 35.42
C THR A 24 5.01 -0.46 34.33
N VAL A 25 4.38 -1.62 34.58
CA VAL A 25 4.24 -2.69 33.58
C VAL A 25 3.43 -2.20 32.37
N MET A 26 2.34 -1.45 32.60
CA MET A 26 1.55 -0.85 31.52
C MET A 26 2.39 0.14 30.70
N PHE A 27 3.20 0.98 31.36
CA PHE A 27 4.08 1.95 30.70
C PHE A 27 5.16 1.25 29.84
N LEU A 28 5.75 0.17 30.36
CA LEU A 28 6.77 -0.60 29.65
C LEU A 28 6.21 -1.41 28.48
N ARG A 29 4.94 -1.83 28.53
CA ARG A 29 4.27 -2.53 27.42
C ARG A 29 3.88 -1.61 26.27
N GLY A 30 4.04 -0.29 26.42
CA GLY A 30 3.60 0.67 25.40
C GLY A 30 2.09 0.65 25.20
N ASP A 31 1.34 0.23 26.23
CA ASP A 31 -0.11 0.18 26.18
C ASP A 31 -0.65 1.61 26.32
N ASP A 32 -0.81 2.29 25.18
CA ASP A 32 -1.44 3.61 25.05
C ASP A 32 -2.85 3.66 25.64
N ASP A 33 -3.44 2.49 25.92
CA ASP A 33 -4.70 2.36 26.64
C ASP A 33 -4.60 3.10 28.00
N PHE A 34 -3.61 2.92 28.90
CA PHE A 34 -3.67 3.50 30.27
C PHE A 34 -3.94 5.02 30.36
N TRP A 35 -3.41 5.84 29.44
CA TRP A 35 -3.69 7.28 29.38
C TRP A 35 -5.12 7.64 28.92
N TRP A 36 -5.83 6.69 28.29
CA TRP A 36 -7.24 6.80 27.89
C TRP A 36 -8.22 6.77 29.06
N LEU A 37 -7.91 6.03 30.13
CA LEU A 37 -8.81 5.84 31.27
C LEU A 37 -8.92 7.09 32.15
N VAL A 38 -7.92 7.97 32.16
CA VAL A 38 -7.79 9.00 33.19
C VAL A 38 -8.22 10.40 32.71
N VAL A 39 -8.00 10.81 31.45
CA VAL A 39 -8.33 12.22 31.05
C VAL A 39 -8.72 12.45 29.56
N ARG A 40 -8.59 11.52 28.61
CA ARG A 40 -8.77 11.85 27.18
C ARG A 40 -10.00 11.21 26.52
N ARG A 41 -10.65 11.99 25.63
CA ARG A 41 -11.68 11.51 24.70
C ARG A 41 -11.14 10.27 23.98
N LYS A 42 -11.95 9.20 23.90
CA LYS A 42 -11.60 7.94 23.22
C LYS A 42 -11.10 8.25 21.80
N TYR A 43 -9.97 7.67 21.39
CA TYR A 43 -9.51 7.76 20.00
C TYR A 43 -10.42 6.90 19.13
N THR A 44 -11.10 7.53 18.18
CA THR A 44 -12.06 6.90 17.27
C THR A 44 -11.70 7.22 15.83
N VAL A 45 -12.42 6.62 14.87
CA VAL A 45 -12.29 6.98 13.45
C VAL A 45 -12.54 8.48 13.23
N GLU A 46 -13.47 9.12 13.96
CA GLU A 46 -13.64 10.58 13.87
C GLU A 46 -12.43 11.35 14.40
N THR A 47 -11.82 10.88 15.49
CA THR A 47 -10.64 11.53 16.07
C THR A 47 -9.46 11.46 15.10
N PHE A 48 -9.29 10.31 14.42
CA PHE A 48 -8.31 10.15 13.34
C PHE A 48 -8.56 11.12 12.17
N LEU A 49 -9.79 11.19 11.66
CA LEU A 49 -10.14 12.08 10.55
C LEU A 49 -9.96 13.55 10.93
N GLU A 50 -10.33 13.94 12.16
CA GLU A 50 -10.16 15.31 12.65
C GLU A 50 -8.68 15.67 12.81
N ASN A 51 -7.86 14.76 13.36
CA ASN A 51 -6.42 15.00 13.52
C ASN A 51 -5.70 15.12 12.18
N LEU A 52 -6.05 14.31 11.18
CA LEU A 52 -5.51 14.44 9.83
C LEU A 52 -5.88 15.79 9.20
N ARG A 53 -7.15 16.21 9.32
CA ARG A 53 -7.62 17.50 8.78
C ARG A 53 -6.99 18.70 9.47
N GLN A 54 -6.82 18.66 10.79
CA GLN A 54 -6.25 19.75 11.57
C GLN A 54 -4.72 19.79 11.50
N GLY A 55 -4.06 18.73 11.00
CA GLY A 55 -2.60 18.63 10.96
C GLY A 55 -1.95 18.55 12.35
N ASN A 56 -2.71 18.15 13.38
CA ASN A 56 -2.24 18.13 14.78
C ASN A 56 -1.12 17.12 15.03
N ASN A 57 -1.04 16.07 14.21
CA ASN A 57 -0.03 15.03 14.26
C ASN A 57 0.39 14.68 12.83
N SER A 58 1.59 14.12 12.66
CA SER A 58 2.01 13.65 11.34
C SER A 58 1.12 12.49 10.86
N PRO A 59 0.86 12.35 9.54
CA PRO A 59 0.09 11.24 9.01
C PRO A 59 0.60 9.88 9.47
N LYS A 60 1.93 9.69 9.55
CA LYS A 60 2.55 8.45 10.06
C LYS A 60 2.08 8.10 11.49
N ILE A 61 2.02 9.09 12.38
CA ILE A 61 1.58 8.87 13.77
C ILE A 61 0.08 8.51 13.81
N GLU A 62 -0.77 9.21 13.04
CA GLU A 62 -2.21 8.94 13.02
C GLU A 62 -2.54 7.58 12.38
N HIS A 63 -1.85 7.18 11.33
CA HIS A 63 -2.01 5.85 10.72
C HIS A 63 -1.54 4.73 11.66
N LYS A 64 -0.47 4.95 12.43
CA LYS A 64 -0.04 4.01 13.49
C LYS A 64 -1.10 3.86 14.59
N ARG A 65 -1.72 4.98 15.02
CA ARG A 65 -2.82 4.97 16.01
C ARG A 65 -4.08 4.30 15.46
N MET A 66 -4.42 4.56 14.20
CA MET A 66 -5.50 3.85 13.51
C MET A 66 -5.21 2.36 13.44
N TYR A 67 -3.98 1.94 13.12
CA TYR A 67 -3.61 0.53 13.11
C TYR A 67 -3.75 -0.12 14.50
N ALA A 68 -3.33 0.55 15.56
CA ALA A 68 -3.54 0.08 16.94
C ALA A 68 -5.04 -0.02 17.31
N LEU A 69 -5.86 0.91 16.82
CA LEU A 69 -7.32 0.86 16.96
C LEU A 69 -7.89 -0.36 16.24
N LEU A 70 -7.46 -0.59 15.00
CA LEU A 70 -7.90 -1.70 14.17
C LEU A 70 -7.54 -3.04 14.81
N LYS A 71 -6.34 -3.18 15.42
CA LYS A 71 -5.90 -4.38 16.15
C LYS A 71 -6.85 -4.83 17.27
N HIS A 72 -7.64 -3.91 17.81
CA HIS A 72 -8.59 -4.15 18.91
C HIS A 72 -9.99 -3.64 18.56
N LEU A 73 -10.43 -3.91 17.33
CA LEU A 73 -11.72 -3.44 16.81
C LEU A 73 -12.87 -3.88 17.71
N ARG A 74 -13.56 -2.89 18.31
CA ARG A 74 -14.79 -3.08 19.09
C ARG A 74 -15.86 -2.10 18.58
N PRO A 75 -17.15 -2.45 18.59
CA PRO A 75 -18.23 -1.58 18.10
C PRO A 75 -18.20 -0.17 18.70
N GLU A 76 -17.87 -0.04 19.99
CA GLU A 76 -17.76 1.23 20.71
C GLU A 76 -16.57 2.11 20.29
N ARG A 77 -15.66 1.60 19.44
CA ARG A 77 -14.49 2.31 18.89
C ARG A 77 -14.73 2.85 17.47
N LEU A 78 -15.86 2.52 16.85
CA LEU A 78 -16.28 3.04 15.54
C LEU A 78 -16.80 4.49 15.60
N GLY A 79 -17.26 4.94 16.77
CA GLY A 79 -17.87 6.26 16.94
C GLY A 79 -19.28 6.38 16.34
N ASN A 80 -19.80 7.61 16.27
CA ASN A 80 -21.10 7.96 15.68
C ASN A 80 -20.92 8.47 14.24
N VAL A 81 -20.17 7.74 13.41
CA VAL A 81 -20.01 8.09 11.99
C VAL A 81 -21.34 7.81 11.27
N SER A 82 -22.16 8.84 11.08
CA SER A 82 -23.36 8.73 10.25
C SER A 82 -22.98 8.27 8.83
N PRO A 83 -23.75 7.36 8.19
CA PRO A 83 -23.58 7.02 6.76
C PRO A 83 -23.69 8.23 5.81
N SER A 84 -24.26 9.33 6.31
CA SER A 84 -24.42 10.61 5.62
C SER A 84 -23.31 11.64 5.91
N SER A 85 -22.37 11.35 6.82
CA SER A 85 -21.23 12.23 7.07
C SER A 85 -20.36 12.30 5.81
N PRO A 86 -19.83 13.48 5.43
CA PRO A 86 -18.90 13.60 4.32
C PRO A 86 -17.57 12.92 4.69
N LEU A 87 -17.51 11.63 4.39
CA LEU A 87 -16.30 10.83 4.42
C LEU A 87 -15.40 11.28 3.27
N PRO A 88 -14.08 11.42 3.47
CA PRO A 88 -13.17 11.64 2.36
C PRO A 88 -13.35 10.53 1.31
N TYR A 89 -13.15 10.88 0.04
CA TYR A 89 -13.39 10.01 -1.12
C TYR A 89 -12.80 8.60 -0.94
N ASP A 90 -11.61 8.54 -0.32
CA ASP A 90 -10.82 7.34 -0.04
C ASP A 90 -11.50 6.33 0.90
N TYR A 91 -12.54 6.74 1.64
CA TYR A 91 -13.23 5.90 2.64
C TYR A 91 -14.71 5.62 2.30
N ALA A 92 -15.31 6.45 1.44
CA ALA A 92 -16.75 6.39 1.12
C ALA A 92 -17.13 5.13 0.32
N PHE A 93 -16.21 4.65 -0.50
CA PHE A 93 -16.45 3.55 -1.43
C PHE A 93 -16.55 2.21 -0.63
N PHE A 94 -15.80 1.99 0.46
CA PHE A 94 -15.85 0.75 1.31
C PHE A 94 -17.26 0.45 1.81
N PHE A 95 -17.96 1.45 2.32
CA PHE A 95 -19.25 1.26 2.97
C PHE A 95 -20.44 1.12 2.02
N LYS A 96 -20.33 1.54 0.76
CA LYS A 96 -21.52 1.75 -0.10
C LYS A 96 -21.69 0.76 -1.25
N GLU A 97 -20.62 0.15 -1.76
CA GLU A 97 -20.71 -0.52 -3.08
C GLU A 97 -20.12 -1.93 -3.15
N LEU A 98 -19.48 -2.46 -2.10
CA LEU A 98 -18.81 -3.78 -2.16
C LEU A 98 -19.77 -4.97 -1.99
N VAL A 99 -20.93 -4.76 -1.39
CA VAL A 99 -21.88 -5.81 -0.96
C VAL A 99 -22.61 -6.56 -2.10
N PRO A 100 -22.99 -5.96 -3.25
CA PRO A 100 -23.98 -6.63 -4.13
C PRO A 100 -23.51 -7.53 -5.30
N THR A 101 -22.24 -7.60 -5.72
CA THR A 101 -21.88 -8.10 -7.09
C THR A 101 -21.19 -9.48 -7.17
N PHE A 102 -21.52 -10.39 -6.26
CA PHE A 102 -20.75 -11.62 -6.02
C PHE A 102 -20.74 -12.76 -7.05
N PHE A 103 -21.43 -12.72 -8.21
CA PHE A 103 -21.50 -13.93 -9.06
C PHE A 103 -21.56 -13.68 -10.58
N ALA A 104 -20.43 -13.90 -11.27
CA ALA A 104 -20.39 -14.44 -12.64
C ALA A 104 -18.97 -14.96 -12.98
N PRO A 105 -18.82 -16.19 -13.51
CA PRO A 105 -17.53 -16.77 -13.91
C PRO A 105 -17.15 -16.43 -15.36
N GLN A 106 -15.84 -16.31 -15.62
CA GLN A 106 -15.25 -16.16 -16.96
C GLN A 106 -14.37 -17.36 -17.34
N GLU A 107 -14.02 -17.45 -18.64
CA GLU A 107 -13.07 -18.37 -19.27
C GLU A 107 -11.84 -17.62 -19.86
N SER A 108 -10.81 -18.35 -20.29
CA SER A 108 -9.44 -17.84 -20.59
C SER A 108 -8.92 -18.28 -21.99
N ALA A 109 -8.14 -17.41 -22.67
CA ALA A 109 -7.18 -17.69 -23.77
C ALA A 109 -6.35 -16.40 -24.02
N GLY A 110 -5.12 -16.33 -24.59
CA GLY A 110 -4.16 -17.21 -25.28
C GLY A 110 -2.74 -16.58 -25.20
N ARG A 111 -1.72 -17.10 -25.94
CA ARG A 111 -0.27 -16.76 -25.88
C ARG A 111 0.22 -16.01 -27.14
N GLY A 112 1.23 -15.15 -26.97
CA GLY A 112 2.01 -14.46 -27.99
C GLY A 112 3.23 -13.77 -27.35
N GLY A 113 4.19 -13.37 -28.19
CA GLY A 113 5.51 -12.88 -27.77
C GLY A 113 5.77 -11.44 -28.23
N ILE A 114 6.61 -10.72 -27.48
CA ILE A 114 6.71 -9.25 -27.53
C ILE A 114 7.96 -8.83 -28.31
N ALA A 115 7.76 -8.07 -29.40
CA ALA A 115 8.82 -7.37 -30.13
C ALA A 115 9.17 -6.03 -29.45
N ALA A 116 10.34 -5.47 -29.75
CA ALA A 116 10.77 -4.16 -29.25
C ALA A 116 9.75 -3.08 -29.60
N ASP A 117 9.10 -2.55 -28.57
CA ASP A 117 7.99 -1.62 -28.68
C ASP A 117 8.35 -0.33 -27.94
N LYS A 118 8.17 0.82 -28.60
CA LYS A 118 8.45 2.14 -28.02
C LYS A 118 7.68 2.42 -26.74
N ASN A 119 6.56 1.72 -26.51
CA ASN A 119 5.73 1.83 -25.32
C ASN A 119 6.23 1.01 -24.13
N ILE A 120 7.24 0.15 -24.33
CA ILE A 120 7.90 -0.60 -23.26
C ILE A 120 9.16 0.17 -22.83
N LEU A 121 9.14 0.68 -21.60
CA LEU A 121 10.28 1.37 -21.01
C LEU A 121 11.42 0.41 -20.67
N GLU A 122 11.09 -0.79 -20.18
CA GLU A 122 12.06 -1.84 -19.91
C GLU A 122 11.38 -3.20 -19.78
N SER A 123 12.14 -4.28 -19.98
CA SER A 123 11.71 -5.65 -19.73
C SER A 123 12.68 -6.38 -18.80
N PHE A 124 12.16 -7.13 -17.82
CA PHE A 124 12.97 -7.88 -16.85
C PHE A 124 12.57 -9.35 -16.83
N ARG A 125 13.52 -10.28 -17.04
CA ARG A 125 13.23 -11.71 -17.00
C ARG A 125 13.44 -12.27 -15.58
N PRO A 126 12.72 -13.34 -15.19
CA PRO A 126 12.81 -13.92 -13.84
C PRO A 126 14.19 -14.45 -13.43
N ALA A 127 15.06 -14.75 -14.39
CA ALA A 127 16.31 -15.48 -14.18
C ALA A 127 17.52 -14.53 -14.03
N GLU A 128 17.47 -13.61 -13.06
CA GLU A 128 18.60 -12.77 -12.60
C GLU A 128 18.81 -11.41 -13.29
N ASP A 129 17.82 -10.88 -14.02
CA ASP A 129 17.98 -9.57 -14.66
C ASP A 129 17.80 -8.38 -13.71
N TYR A 130 17.19 -8.57 -12.53
CA TYR A 130 16.83 -7.44 -11.69
C TYR A 130 16.66 -7.69 -10.18
N VAL A 131 16.72 -6.60 -9.42
CA VAL A 131 16.25 -6.49 -8.03
C VAL A 131 15.29 -5.30 -7.92
N ALA A 132 14.04 -5.55 -7.54
CA ALA A 132 13.07 -4.49 -7.30
C ALA A 132 13.12 -4.02 -5.85
N LYS A 133 12.88 -2.73 -5.62
CA LYS A 133 12.76 -2.12 -4.29
C LYS A 133 11.68 -1.06 -4.25
N LEU A 134 10.86 -1.10 -3.21
CA LEU A 134 9.89 -0.05 -2.90
C LEU A 134 10.55 0.94 -1.93
N LEU A 135 10.29 2.23 -2.10
CA LEU A 135 10.85 3.27 -1.23
C LEU A 135 9.76 4.29 -0.86
N LEU A 136 9.71 4.65 0.42
CA LEU A 136 8.97 5.82 0.89
C LEU A 136 9.83 7.06 0.67
N LEU A 137 9.34 8.01 -0.12
CA LEU A 137 9.95 9.33 -0.26
C LEU A 137 8.87 10.37 -0.19
N SER A 138 8.95 11.25 0.80
CA SER A 138 8.15 12.46 0.89
C SER A 138 9.09 13.65 0.77
N GLY A 139 8.83 14.56 -0.15
CA GLY A 139 9.57 15.82 -0.24
C GLY A 139 9.51 16.48 -1.61
N PRO A 140 10.09 17.68 -1.74
CA PRO A 140 10.11 18.45 -2.98
C PRO A 140 10.91 17.76 -4.09
N ASP A 141 10.58 18.05 -5.35
CA ASP A 141 11.17 17.47 -6.58
C ASP A 141 12.69 17.32 -6.54
N SER A 142 13.39 18.33 -6.00
CA SER A 142 14.84 18.37 -5.91
C SER A 142 15.43 17.25 -5.06
N GLN A 143 14.76 16.83 -4.00
CA GLN A 143 15.21 15.75 -3.12
C GLN A 143 14.95 14.38 -3.74
N ILE A 144 13.82 14.21 -4.42
CA ILE A 144 13.47 12.97 -5.12
C ILE A 144 14.48 12.70 -6.24
N ILE A 145 14.84 13.74 -7.00
CA ILE A 145 15.75 13.68 -8.15
C ILE A 145 17.22 13.50 -7.73
N ALA A 146 17.63 14.06 -6.59
CA ALA A 146 19.03 14.07 -6.14
C ALA A 146 19.45 12.81 -5.37
N GLY A 147 18.51 11.98 -4.90
CA GLY A 147 18.84 10.78 -4.12
C GLY A 147 19.62 9.74 -4.93
N SER A 148 20.86 9.43 -4.52
CA SER A 148 21.58 8.27 -5.04
C SER A 148 20.98 7.00 -4.43
N ARG A 149 20.45 6.12 -5.28
CA ARG A 149 19.86 4.84 -4.91
C ARG A 149 20.58 3.75 -5.71
N THR A 150 21.90 3.67 -5.59
CA THR A 150 22.68 2.67 -6.32
C THR A 150 22.67 1.35 -5.56
N LEU A 151 22.66 0.23 -6.30
CA LEU A 151 22.81 -1.10 -5.75
C LEU A 151 24.07 -1.71 -6.35
N GLU A 152 24.97 -2.23 -5.50
CA GLU A 152 26.20 -2.86 -5.96
C GLU A 152 25.89 -4.03 -6.90
N GLY A 153 26.66 -4.15 -7.98
CA GLY A 153 26.42 -5.13 -9.04
C GLY A 153 25.43 -4.68 -10.12
N TYR A 154 24.58 -3.67 -9.87
CA TYR A 154 23.55 -3.25 -10.81
C TYR A 154 23.82 -1.85 -11.36
N PRO A 155 24.44 -1.73 -12.56
CA PRO A 155 24.82 -0.44 -13.14
C PRO A 155 23.62 0.39 -13.59
N ARG A 156 22.50 -0.26 -13.94
CA ARG A 156 21.30 0.39 -14.46
C ARG A 156 20.16 0.33 -13.45
N ARG A 157 19.30 1.36 -13.50
CA ARG A 157 18.03 1.33 -12.77
C ARG A 157 16.94 2.11 -13.47
N LEU A 158 15.71 1.66 -13.29
CA LEU A 158 14.49 2.32 -13.71
C LEU A 158 13.69 2.65 -12.45
N GLU A 159 13.49 3.94 -12.20
CA GLU A 159 12.67 4.44 -11.10
C GLU A 159 11.32 4.90 -11.64
N MET A 160 10.26 4.68 -10.90
CA MET A 160 8.93 5.18 -11.24
C MET A 160 8.05 5.35 -10.00
N THR A 161 7.04 6.20 -10.08
CA THR A 161 5.98 6.23 -9.05
C THR A 161 5.28 4.87 -8.96
N ALA A 162 4.99 4.39 -7.74
CA ALA A 162 4.33 3.11 -7.52
C ALA A 162 2.81 3.29 -7.37
N THR A 163 2.32 3.44 -6.14
CA THR A 163 0.90 3.69 -5.84
C THR A 163 0.59 5.17 -5.72
N TYR A 164 -0.70 5.48 -5.67
CA TYR A 164 -1.26 6.81 -5.56
C TYR A 164 -0.79 7.52 -4.29
N SER A 165 -0.52 8.81 -4.41
CA SER A 165 -0.29 9.68 -3.25
C SER A 165 -1.59 10.35 -2.83
N SER A 166 -1.91 10.28 -1.54
CA SER A 166 -3.05 10.97 -0.93
C SER A 166 -2.79 12.48 -0.84
N GLU A 167 -3.83 13.25 -0.49
CA GLU A 167 -3.72 14.70 -0.25
C GLU A 167 -2.75 15.07 0.89
N PHE A 168 -2.38 14.10 1.72
CA PHE A 168 -1.42 14.24 2.82
C PHE A 168 0.02 13.85 2.43
N ASN A 169 0.31 13.75 1.14
CA ASN A 169 1.61 13.34 0.59
C ASN A 169 2.08 11.99 1.16
N PHE A 170 1.14 11.06 1.33
CA PHE A 170 1.37 9.72 1.88
C PHE A 170 0.80 8.64 0.94
N PRO A 171 1.38 7.43 0.87
CA PRO A 171 0.88 6.39 -0.03
C PRO A 171 -0.57 5.99 0.29
N SER A 172 -1.38 5.84 -0.74
CA SER A 172 -2.79 5.44 -0.64
C SER A 172 -2.94 3.93 -0.83
N GLY A 173 -3.92 3.32 -0.17
CA GLY A 173 -4.07 1.87 -0.15
C GLY A 173 -3.13 1.20 0.83
N LEU A 174 -3.27 -0.12 0.96
CA LEU A 174 -2.41 -0.92 1.81
C LEU A 174 -0.97 -0.71 1.35
N PHE A 175 -0.12 -0.27 2.28
CA PHE A 175 1.28 0.02 2.02
C PHE A 175 2.16 -0.50 3.16
N VAL A 176 3.00 -1.47 2.83
CA VAL A 176 3.99 -2.08 3.72
C VAL A 176 5.37 -1.85 3.11
N LEU A 177 6.36 -1.46 3.92
CA LEU A 177 7.73 -1.27 3.47
C LEU A 177 8.66 -2.12 4.32
N ASP A 178 9.27 -3.13 3.70
CA ASP A 178 10.24 -4.03 4.34
C ASP A 178 9.68 -4.61 5.68
N GLY A 179 8.42 -5.03 5.65
CA GLY A 179 7.66 -5.51 6.81
C GLY A 179 7.07 -4.43 7.72
N GLU A 180 7.45 -3.15 7.61
CA GLU A 180 6.83 -2.05 8.36
C GLU A 180 5.49 -1.66 7.71
N LEU A 181 4.37 -1.87 8.42
CA LEU A 181 3.07 -1.39 7.98
C LEU A 181 2.98 0.14 8.10
N LEU A 182 2.97 0.83 6.97
CA LEU A 182 2.91 2.29 6.91
C LEU A 182 1.48 2.80 6.71
N ASN A 183 0.70 2.16 5.82
CA ASN A 183 -0.71 2.45 5.63
C ASN A 183 -1.54 1.15 5.73
N PRO A 184 -2.36 0.96 6.78
CA PRO A 184 -3.22 -0.22 6.90
C PRO A 184 -4.45 -0.18 5.99
N VAL A 185 -4.81 0.97 5.42
CA VAL A 185 -6.12 1.17 4.80
C VAL A 185 -6.20 0.49 3.44
N LEU A 186 -7.07 -0.50 3.31
CA LEU A 186 -7.42 -1.06 2.01
C LEU A 186 -8.28 -0.08 1.20
N GLN A 187 -7.82 0.23 0.00
CA GLN A 187 -8.61 0.87 -1.04
C GLN A 187 -9.40 -0.20 -1.79
N LYS A 188 -10.25 0.23 -2.72
CA LYS A 188 -11.08 -0.69 -3.52
C LYS A 188 -10.45 -1.06 -4.84
N TRP A 189 -9.13 -0.99 -4.85
CA TRP A 189 -8.33 -1.50 -5.92
C TRP A 189 -7.96 -2.94 -5.58
N ASN A 190 -8.13 -3.85 -6.52
CA ASN A 190 -7.91 -5.26 -6.24
C ASN A 190 -6.45 -5.69 -6.45
N GLY A 191 -5.58 -4.81 -6.95
CA GLY A 191 -4.20 -5.17 -7.27
C GLY A 191 -3.30 -4.98 -6.07
N LEU A 192 -2.54 -6.02 -5.74
CA LEU A 192 -1.43 -5.95 -4.80
C LEU A 192 -0.14 -6.23 -5.56
N ALA A 193 0.78 -5.27 -5.52
CA ALA A 193 2.17 -5.50 -5.85
C ALA A 193 2.90 -5.93 -4.58
N ILE A 194 3.56 -7.08 -4.63
CA ILE A 194 4.34 -7.62 -3.52
C ILE A 194 5.78 -7.77 -3.98
N LEU A 195 6.70 -7.23 -3.20
CA LEU A 195 8.13 -7.47 -3.30
C LEU A 195 8.55 -8.30 -2.09
N ASP A 196 9.24 -9.40 -2.34
CA ASP A 196 9.86 -10.15 -1.24
C ASP A 196 11.23 -9.56 -0.86
N LYS A 197 11.82 -10.07 0.23
CA LYS A 197 13.15 -9.67 0.71
C LYS A 197 14.29 -9.86 -0.28
N HIS A 198 14.08 -10.62 -1.36
CA HIS A 198 15.04 -10.82 -2.45
C HIS A 198 14.79 -9.87 -3.63
N GLY A 199 13.79 -8.98 -3.52
CA GLY A 199 13.42 -8.04 -4.57
C GLY A 199 12.67 -8.67 -5.75
N ARG A 200 12.15 -9.90 -5.58
CA ARG A 200 11.29 -10.52 -6.59
C ARG A 200 9.90 -9.89 -6.52
N PHE A 201 9.31 -9.65 -7.69
CA PHE A 201 8.08 -8.88 -7.82
C PHE A 201 6.92 -9.80 -8.20
N TYR A 202 5.80 -9.65 -7.50
CA TYR A 202 4.59 -10.42 -7.72
C TYR A 202 3.40 -9.48 -7.86
N ILE A 203 2.49 -9.81 -8.78
CA ILE A 203 1.15 -9.22 -8.84
C ILE A 203 0.16 -10.23 -8.27
N LYS A 204 -0.70 -9.78 -7.36
CA LYS A 204 -1.76 -10.58 -6.78
C LYS A 204 -3.10 -9.85 -6.87
N ASP A 205 -4.16 -10.61 -7.14
CA ASP A 205 -5.53 -10.17 -6.92
C ASP A 205 -5.86 -10.35 -5.45
N LEU A 206 -6.32 -9.29 -4.81
CA LEU A 206 -6.77 -9.29 -3.42
C LEU A 206 -7.88 -10.32 -3.17
N ASN A 207 -8.77 -10.55 -4.15
CA ASN A 207 -9.89 -11.49 -4.02
C ASN A 207 -9.49 -12.97 -4.15
N ALA A 208 -8.31 -13.22 -4.70
CA ALA A 208 -7.71 -14.53 -4.86
C ALA A 208 -6.29 -14.56 -4.27
N LEU A 209 -6.08 -13.82 -3.17
CA LEU A 209 -4.77 -13.65 -2.58
C LEU A 209 -4.29 -14.97 -1.99
N GLU A 210 -3.33 -15.57 -2.68
CA GLU A 210 -2.56 -16.71 -2.20
C GLU A 210 -1.08 -16.34 -2.13
N TYR A 211 -0.50 -16.52 -0.96
CA TYR A 211 0.90 -16.28 -0.69
C TYR A 211 1.44 -17.35 0.26
N ALA A 212 2.65 -17.85 0.00
CA ALA A 212 3.26 -18.95 0.77
C ALA A 212 2.32 -20.16 0.97
N PHE A 213 1.61 -20.57 -0.08
CA PHE A 213 0.63 -21.68 -0.08
C PHE A 213 -0.57 -21.51 0.86
N ARG A 214 -0.78 -20.29 1.39
CA ARG A 214 -1.95 -19.93 2.18
C ARG A 214 -2.80 -18.94 1.41
N ARG A 215 -4.10 -19.20 1.37
CA ARG A 215 -5.09 -18.24 0.88
C ARG A 215 -5.48 -17.29 2.01
N PHE A 216 -5.58 -16.02 1.70
CA PHE A 216 -6.02 -14.97 2.60
C PHE A 216 -7.23 -14.24 2.00
N ASP A 217 -8.25 -13.98 2.80
CA ASP A 217 -9.39 -13.13 2.44
C ASP A 217 -9.30 -11.79 3.19
N ILE A 218 -8.30 -10.99 2.86
CA ILE A 218 -7.94 -9.80 3.66
C ILE A 218 -8.96 -8.65 3.55
N SER A 219 -9.93 -8.72 2.63
CA SER A 219 -11.02 -7.74 2.51
C SER A 219 -12.24 -8.08 3.35
N HIS A 220 -12.45 -9.36 3.69
CA HIS A 220 -13.66 -9.80 4.42
C HIS A 220 -13.37 -10.52 5.74
N SER A 221 -12.14 -10.99 5.95
CA SER A 221 -11.71 -11.69 7.16
C SER A 221 -10.68 -10.85 7.92
N TYR A 222 -11.10 -10.28 9.05
CA TYR A 222 -10.22 -9.51 9.93
C TYR A 222 -9.02 -10.35 10.42
N ARG A 223 -9.24 -11.65 10.68
CA ARG A 223 -8.18 -12.55 11.09
C ARG A 223 -7.17 -12.78 9.98
N ASP A 224 -7.62 -13.02 8.75
CA ASP A 224 -6.70 -13.20 7.62
C ASP A 224 -5.97 -11.90 7.27
N TYR A 225 -6.61 -10.75 7.43
CA TYR A 225 -5.94 -9.46 7.29
C TYR A 225 -4.77 -9.33 8.29
N LEU A 226 -5.01 -9.60 9.59
CA LEU A 226 -3.94 -9.57 10.59
C LEU A 226 -2.85 -10.60 10.32
N ASP A 227 -3.22 -11.84 10.00
CA ASP A 227 -2.27 -12.91 9.74
C ASP A 227 -1.43 -12.61 8.48
N PHE A 228 -2.01 -11.97 7.47
CA PHE A 228 -1.28 -11.54 6.27
C PHE A 228 -0.30 -10.41 6.59
N LEU A 229 -0.67 -9.47 7.47
CA LEU A 229 0.24 -8.41 7.91
C LEU A 229 1.38 -8.94 8.79
N GLU A 230 1.10 -9.92 9.64
CA GLU A 230 2.12 -10.62 10.42
C GLU A 230 3.09 -11.35 9.49
N LEU A 231 2.57 -12.09 8.50
CA LEU A 231 3.39 -12.70 7.46
C LEU A 231 4.23 -11.66 6.70
N ALA A 232 3.64 -10.53 6.33
CA ALA A 232 4.35 -9.45 5.65
C ALA A 232 5.50 -8.89 6.50
N GLN A 233 5.31 -8.79 7.81
CA GLN A 233 6.35 -8.39 8.75
C GLN A 233 7.44 -9.46 8.87
N GLU A 234 7.07 -10.73 9.02
CA GLU A 234 8.01 -11.86 9.17
C GLU A 234 8.87 -12.11 7.94
N GLU A 235 8.29 -11.96 6.74
CA GLU A 235 8.99 -12.17 5.47
C GLU A 235 9.60 -10.89 4.89
N GLU A 236 9.57 -9.78 5.64
CA GLU A 236 10.09 -8.46 5.25
C GLU A 236 9.52 -8.00 3.89
N LEU A 237 8.23 -8.22 3.68
CA LEU A 237 7.58 -7.89 2.42
C LEU A 237 7.42 -6.37 2.26
N SER A 238 7.62 -5.92 1.03
CA SER A 238 7.25 -4.58 0.59
C SER A 238 6.00 -4.69 -0.29
N ILE A 239 4.89 -4.05 0.12
CA ILE A 239 3.57 -4.20 -0.51
C ILE A 239 3.01 -2.84 -0.84
N PHE A 240 2.46 -2.67 -2.05
CA PHE A 240 1.59 -1.54 -2.35
C PHE A 240 0.34 -1.96 -3.11
N GLN A 241 -0.80 -1.38 -2.74
CA GLN A 241 -2.07 -1.62 -3.40
C GLN A 241 -2.31 -0.63 -4.54
N THR A 242 -2.86 -1.09 -5.67
CA THR A 242 -3.22 -0.26 -6.84
C THR A 242 -4.28 -0.97 -7.71
N HIS A 243 -4.74 -0.35 -8.80
CA HIS A 243 -5.71 -0.97 -9.70
C HIS A 243 -5.12 -2.20 -10.40
N LEU A 244 -5.80 -3.34 -10.24
CA LEU A 244 -5.59 -4.54 -11.04
C LEU A 244 -6.20 -4.32 -12.43
N LEU A 245 -5.40 -4.59 -13.46
CA LEU A 245 -5.79 -4.45 -14.86
C LEU A 245 -6.18 -5.81 -15.44
N ILE A 246 -5.33 -6.80 -15.23
CA ILE A 246 -5.47 -8.16 -15.76
C ILE A 246 -5.07 -9.13 -14.67
N HIS A 247 -5.84 -10.23 -14.55
CA HIS A 247 -5.54 -11.35 -13.67
C HIS A 247 -5.83 -12.67 -14.39
N ASN A 248 -4.90 -13.62 -14.34
CA ASN A 248 -5.00 -14.89 -15.05
C ASN A 248 -5.40 -14.74 -16.55
N GLY A 249 -4.90 -13.69 -17.21
CA GLY A 249 -5.20 -13.37 -18.61
C GLY A 249 -6.61 -12.82 -18.88
N ARG A 250 -7.35 -12.46 -17.83
CA ARG A 250 -8.69 -11.84 -17.90
C ARG A 250 -8.63 -10.41 -17.43
N ILE A 251 -9.38 -9.53 -18.10
CA ILE A 251 -9.42 -8.12 -17.74
C ILE A 251 -10.22 -7.98 -16.45
N ALA A 252 -9.59 -7.38 -15.43
CA ALA A 252 -10.16 -7.17 -14.10
C ALA A 252 -10.85 -5.81 -13.96
N VAL A 253 -10.78 -4.96 -14.99
CA VAL A 253 -11.35 -3.62 -15.01
C VAL A 253 -12.72 -3.63 -15.69
N SER A 254 -13.67 -2.89 -15.14
CA SER A 254 -14.98 -2.71 -15.77
C SER A 254 -14.88 -1.99 -17.13
N PRO A 255 -15.61 -2.44 -18.17
CA PRO A 255 -15.76 -1.73 -19.44
C PRO A 255 -16.28 -0.28 -19.28
N ASP A 256 -16.99 0.02 -18.18
CA ASP A 256 -17.50 1.35 -17.88
C ASP A 256 -16.44 2.32 -17.34
N SER A 257 -15.16 1.92 -17.28
CA SER A 257 -14.07 2.83 -16.93
C SER A 257 -13.90 3.91 -18.00
N ARG A 258 -14.45 5.12 -17.78
CA ARG A 258 -14.44 6.21 -18.78
C ARG A 258 -13.30 7.20 -18.63
N ARG A 259 -12.61 7.24 -17.50
CA ARG A 259 -11.56 8.25 -17.24
C ARG A 259 -10.33 7.96 -18.10
N ARG A 260 -10.10 8.80 -19.10
CA ARG A 260 -8.93 8.72 -19.98
C ARG A 260 -7.79 9.59 -19.43
N ALA A 261 -6.58 9.05 -19.47
CA ALA A 261 -5.35 9.74 -19.10
C ALA A 261 -4.16 8.98 -19.71
N ARG A 262 -2.97 9.57 -19.67
CA ARG A 262 -1.73 8.78 -19.84
C ARG A 262 -1.65 7.75 -18.70
N ARG A 263 -1.27 6.51 -19.03
CA ARG A 263 -1.25 5.38 -18.09
C ARG A 263 0.10 4.67 -18.15
N ARG A 264 0.50 4.12 -17.00
CA ARG A 264 1.69 3.29 -16.85
C ARG A 264 1.27 2.01 -16.15
N ALA A 265 1.80 0.89 -16.61
CA ALA A 265 1.47 -0.40 -16.07
C ALA A 265 2.71 -1.26 -15.88
N ILE A 266 2.65 -2.14 -14.89
CA ILE A 266 3.54 -3.29 -14.78
C ILE A 266 2.77 -4.49 -15.31
N VAL A 267 3.38 -5.21 -16.23
CA VAL A 267 2.77 -6.35 -16.93
C VAL A 267 3.64 -7.57 -16.69
N LEU A 268 3.03 -8.70 -16.33
CA LEU A 268 3.68 -10.00 -16.39
C LEU A 268 3.10 -10.79 -17.55
N ASP A 269 3.98 -11.21 -18.44
CA ASP A 269 3.62 -12.15 -19.50
C ASP A 269 3.58 -13.60 -18.97
N ARG A 270 3.29 -14.54 -19.87
CA ARG A 270 3.21 -15.97 -19.53
C ARG A 270 4.56 -16.64 -19.26
N SER A 271 5.66 -15.96 -19.55
CA SER A 271 7.03 -16.35 -19.20
C SER A 271 7.47 -15.72 -17.88
N GLN A 272 6.56 -15.01 -17.20
CA GLN A 272 6.83 -14.20 -16.00
C GLN A 272 7.80 -13.04 -16.27
N THR A 273 7.99 -12.66 -17.54
CA THR A 273 8.74 -11.45 -17.89
C THR A 273 7.94 -10.24 -17.44
N ILE A 274 8.59 -9.34 -16.69
CA ILE A 274 8.02 -8.06 -16.32
C ILE A 274 8.25 -7.07 -17.45
N LEU A 275 7.21 -6.34 -17.82
CA LEU A 275 7.29 -5.22 -18.76
C LEU A 275 6.79 -3.96 -18.07
N ILE A 276 7.49 -2.86 -18.28
CA ILE A 276 7.04 -1.54 -17.83
C ILE A 276 6.46 -0.80 -19.04
N TYR A 277 5.14 -0.79 -19.13
CA TYR A 277 4.42 -0.14 -20.22
C TYR A 277 4.09 1.32 -19.87
N ASP A 278 4.29 2.24 -20.81
CA ASP A 278 3.83 3.63 -20.74
C ASP A 278 3.05 3.99 -22.00
N SER A 279 1.86 4.57 -21.84
CA SER A 279 1.00 4.92 -22.97
C SER A 279 1.46 6.19 -23.72
N PHE A 280 2.40 6.96 -23.14
CA PHE A 280 2.91 8.23 -23.69
C PHE A 280 1.77 9.18 -24.11
N ASP A 281 1.68 9.51 -25.40
CA ASP A 281 0.70 10.44 -25.95
C ASP A 281 -0.72 9.85 -26.02
N TRP A 282 -0.85 8.52 -25.91
CA TRP A 282 -2.15 7.88 -25.93
C TRP A 282 -2.83 8.00 -24.57
N GLN A 283 -3.97 8.68 -24.54
CA GLN A 283 -4.82 8.73 -23.37
C GLN A 283 -5.82 7.57 -23.38
N ALA A 284 -5.59 6.61 -22.48
CA ALA A 284 -6.40 5.42 -22.34
C ALA A 284 -7.21 5.46 -21.04
N SER A 285 -8.42 4.91 -21.10
CA SER A 285 -9.06 4.37 -19.92
C SER A 285 -8.28 3.15 -19.41
N LEU A 286 -8.55 2.75 -18.16
CA LEU A 286 -7.96 1.53 -17.61
C LEU A 286 -8.40 0.30 -18.39
N TYR A 287 -9.65 0.29 -18.90
CA TYR A 287 -10.17 -0.81 -19.70
C TYR A 287 -9.49 -0.90 -21.07
N GLU A 288 -9.41 0.22 -21.81
CA GLU A 288 -8.72 0.27 -23.12
C GLU A 288 -7.25 -0.14 -22.99
N MET A 289 -6.56 0.32 -21.94
CA MET A 289 -5.19 -0.13 -21.68
C MET A 289 -5.15 -1.63 -21.42
N SER A 290 -6.06 -2.18 -20.61
CA SER A 290 -6.10 -3.62 -20.32
C SER A 290 -6.34 -4.47 -21.57
N GLU A 291 -7.25 -4.06 -22.45
CA GLU A 291 -7.46 -4.71 -23.76
C GLU A 291 -6.18 -4.71 -24.59
N LEU A 292 -5.51 -3.56 -24.72
CA LEU A 292 -4.25 -3.47 -25.45
C LEU A 292 -3.16 -4.36 -24.85
N LEU A 293 -2.99 -4.32 -23.52
CA LEU A 293 -1.97 -5.10 -22.83
C LEU A 293 -2.18 -6.61 -23.01
N LYS A 294 -3.44 -7.06 -22.92
CA LYS A 294 -3.82 -8.45 -23.15
C LYS A 294 -3.56 -8.88 -24.60
N GLN A 295 -4.01 -8.09 -25.57
CA GLN A 295 -3.96 -8.47 -26.98
C GLN A 295 -2.55 -8.37 -27.58
N ARG A 296 -1.74 -7.40 -27.13
CA ARG A 296 -0.43 -7.09 -27.73
C ARG A 296 0.75 -7.70 -26.99
N TYR A 297 0.63 -7.88 -25.68
CA TYR A 297 1.73 -8.36 -24.83
C TYR A 297 1.39 -9.64 -24.07
N ASP A 298 0.24 -10.26 -24.37
CA ASP A 298 -0.21 -11.52 -23.77
C ASP A 298 -0.14 -11.52 -22.24
N ALA A 299 -0.49 -10.36 -21.69
CA ALA A 299 -0.47 -10.10 -20.26
C ALA A 299 -1.30 -11.15 -19.51
N VAL A 300 -0.69 -11.78 -18.53
CA VAL A 300 -1.36 -12.69 -17.57
C VAL A 300 -1.79 -11.91 -16.35
N GLU A 301 -0.87 -11.09 -15.85
CA GLU A 301 -1.11 -10.18 -14.74
C GLU A 301 -0.72 -8.78 -15.19
N ALA A 302 -1.50 -7.77 -14.77
CA ALA A 302 -1.10 -6.40 -14.96
C ALA A 302 -1.71 -5.49 -13.89
N ILE A 303 -0.96 -4.49 -13.46
CA ILE A 303 -1.42 -3.44 -12.54
C ILE A 303 -1.12 -2.05 -13.10
N ASN A 304 -1.95 -1.08 -12.73
CA ASN A 304 -1.71 0.32 -13.05
C ASN A 304 -0.77 0.96 -12.02
N LEU A 305 0.09 1.88 -12.46
CA LEU A 305 0.89 2.73 -11.60
C LEU A 305 0.34 4.15 -11.55
N ASP A 306 0.61 4.85 -10.45
CA ASP A 306 0.17 6.24 -10.33
C ASP A 306 0.85 7.12 -11.38
N MET A 307 0.00 7.76 -12.16
CA MET A 307 0.33 8.75 -13.17
C MET A 307 -0.37 10.06 -12.90
N GLY A 308 -0.70 10.33 -11.64
CA GLY A 308 -1.19 11.61 -11.16
C GLY A 308 -0.29 12.76 -11.60
N PRO A 309 -0.49 13.98 -11.09
CA PRO A 309 0.11 15.15 -11.71
C PRO A 309 1.66 15.10 -11.80
N PHE A 310 2.34 14.28 -10.99
CA PHE A 310 3.79 14.04 -11.09
C PHE A 310 4.21 12.96 -12.11
N GLY A 311 3.49 11.83 -12.19
CA GLY A 311 3.70 10.74 -13.18
C GLY A 311 5.15 10.38 -13.52
N TYR A 312 6.04 10.29 -12.53
CA TYR A 312 7.48 10.18 -12.75
C TYR A 312 7.93 8.79 -13.12
N ALA A 313 8.79 8.72 -14.13
CA ALA A 313 9.77 7.66 -14.26
C ALA A 313 11.08 8.21 -14.80
N ALA A 314 12.19 7.54 -14.51
CA ALA A 314 13.48 7.91 -15.05
C ALA A 314 14.41 6.70 -15.13
N ARG A 315 15.24 6.67 -16.18
CA ARG A 315 16.30 5.68 -16.37
C ARG A 315 17.63 6.26 -15.93
N TYR A 316 18.39 5.48 -15.19
CA TYR A 316 19.74 5.81 -14.76
C TYR A 316 20.72 4.71 -15.17
N GLU A 317 21.95 5.11 -15.42
CA GLU A 317 23.09 4.26 -15.72
C GLU A 317 24.32 4.84 -15.03
N ASP A 318 25.04 4.01 -14.28
CA ASP A 318 26.21 4.38 -13.47
C ASP A 318 25.93 5.57 -12.55
N GLY A 319 24.75 5.55 -11.91
CA GLY A 319 24.27 6.60 -11.02
C GLY A 319 23.89 7.91 -11.72
N ARG A 320 24.01 8.00 -13.05
CA ARG A 320 23.66 9.20 -13.83
C ARG A 320 22.32 9.02 -14.52
N ARG A 321 21.44 10.02 -14.39
CA ARG A 321 20.15 10.02 -15.10
C ARG A 321 20.39 10.13 -16.60
N LYS A 322 19.91 9.15 -17.36
CA LYS A 322 20.00 9.10 -18.83
C LYS A 322 18.71 9.58 -19.49
N GLU A 323 17.57 9.24 -18.91
CA GLU A 323 16.27 9.56 -19.49
C GLU A 323 15.24 9.87 -18.41
N ILE A 324 14.26 10.71 -18.74
CA ILE A 324 13.19 11.10 -17.82
C ILE A 324 11.84 11.13 -18.55
N TYR A 325 10.86 10.45 -17.95
CA TYR A 325 9.51 10.27 -18.47
C TYR A 325 8.49 10.87 -17.47
N LEU A 326 8.41 12.20 -17.43
CA LEU A 326 7.59 12.94 -16.46
C LEU A 326 6.16 13.24 -16.95
N GLY A 327 5.23 13.35 -16.00
CA GLY A 327 4.02 14.17 -16.10
C GLY A 327 4.27 15.51 -15.39
N LYS A 328 3.76 16.62 -15.92
CA LYS A 328 3.92 17.94 -15.27
C LYS A 328 2.65 18.33 -14.53
N GLY A 329 2.76 18.45 -13.22
CA GLY A 329 1.78 19.04 -12.32
C GLY A 329 2.49 19.98 -11.37
N ARG A 330 1.96 21.18 -11.17
CA ARG A 330 2.52 22.12 -10.18
C ARG A 330 2.09 21.69 -8.78
N HIS A 331 3.01 21.77 -7.80
CA HIS A 331 2.74 21.54 -6.37
C HIS A 331 2.34 20.11 -5.97
N VAL A 332 2.90 19.08 -6.61
CA VAL A 332 2.61 17.68 -6.27
C VAL A 332 3.85 17.02 -5.69
N GLU A 333 3.74 16.54 -4.46
CA GLU A 333 4.78 15.74 -3.81
C GLU A 333 4.51 14.26 -4.08
N LEU A 334 5.56 13.53 -4.48
CA LEU A 334 5.49 12.07 -4.43
C LEU A 334 5.61 11.60 -2.99
N SER A 335 4.94 10.49 -2.71
CA SER A 335 5.07 9.78 -1.43
C SER A 335 5.85 8.46 -1.54
N ASN A 336 5.95 7.88 -2.74
CA ASN A 336 6.54 6.57 -2.95
C ASN A 336 7.11 6.40 -4.37
N ILE A 337 8.16 5.57 -4.48
CA ILE A 337 8.67 5.11 -5.77
C ILE A 337 8.96 3.60 -5.72
N LEU A 338 8.83 2.96 -6.87
CA LEU A 338 9.32 1.64 -7.17
C LEU A 338 10.59 1.76 -8.03
N VAL A 339 11.60 0.99 -7.70
CA VAL A 339 12.89 0.96 -8.39
C VAL A 339 13.17 -0.46 -8.86
N PHE A 340 13.56 -0.62 -10.11
CA PHE A 340 14.16 -1.86 -10.62
C PHE A 340 15.64 -1.59 -10.89
N HIS A 341 16.53 -2.32 -10.21
CA HIS A 341 17.96 -2.37 -10.49
C HIS A 341 18.24 -3.50 -11.46
N TYR A 342 19.03 -3.30 -12.51
CA TYR A 342 19.28 -4.31 -13.56
C TYR A 342 20.66 -4.14 -14.23
N HIS A 343 21.06 -5.15 -15.00
CA HIS A 343 22.34 -5.23 -15.70
C HIS A 343 22.35 -4.54 -17.04
#